data_AF-A0A847VYU6-F1
#
_entry.id   AF-A0A847VYU6-F1
#
_cell.length_a   1.000
_cell.length_b   1.000
_cell.length_c   1.000
_cell.angle_alpha   90.00
_cell.angle_beta   90.00
_cell.angle_gamma   90.00
#
_symmetry.space_group_name_H-M   'P 1'
#
loop_
_entity.id
_entity.type
_entity.pdbx_description
1 polymer ?
#
loop_
_entity_poly.entity_id
_entity_poly.type
_entity_poly.pdbx_seq_one_letter_code
_entity_poly.pdbx_strand_id
1 'polypeptide(L)'
;MLASDFNENTVSDALAAAGKCKAGVIATTIENEKTERTSTDKTLILPKTSGKEVGEFINFQIALMLLALEIGRSNCLISDDEVKSIKDDMSEYLISCCEAALNQEEKIDSFIKEAKIRTNNLEMIGTGPDMAVVWMARNLGYKHIGTVCTVEETEDWLHVNFLQLEPEKYGSVMFISGNNPSAERTSERRNMLRK
;
A
#
# COMPACT_ATOMS: atom_id res chain seq x y z
N MET A 1 5.15 -10.10 2.21
CA MET A 1 4.54 -10.81 3.34
C MET A 1 3.09 -10.37 3.34
N LEU A 2 2.16 -11.28 3.05
CA LEU A 2 0.73 -10.93 2.99
C LEU A 2 0.24 -10.65 4.42
N ALA A 3 -0.80 -9.84 4.57
CA ALA A 3 -1.51 -9.73 5.84
C ALA A 3 -2.05 -11.10 6.33
N SER A 4 -2.23 -12.06 5.40
CA SER A 4 -2.58 -13.45 5.69
C SER A 4 -1.42 -14.35 6.15
N ASP A 5 -0.16 -13.86 6.10
CA ASP A 5 1.03 -14.62 6.53
C ASP A 5 1.49 -14.24 7.94
N PHE A 6 0.83 -13.27 8.59
CA PHE A 6 0.96 -13.13 10.03
C PHE A 6 0.29 -14.34 10.66
N ASN A 7 1.12 -15.32 11.01
CA ASN A 7 0.74 -16.39 11.93
C ASN A 7 -0.02 -15.73 13.09
N GLU A 8 -1.23 -16.17 13.45
CA GLU A 8 -2.04 -15.56 14.53
C GLU A 8 -1.20 -15.32 15.81
N ASN A 9 -0.20 -16.17 16.01
CA ASN A 9 0.86 -16.07 17.01
C ASN A 9 1.59 -14.70 17.03
N THR A 10 1.92 -14.10 15.88
CA THR A 10 2.69 -12.84 15.80
C THR A 10 1.91 -11.62 16.24
N VAL A 11 0.63 -11.51 15.88
CA VAL A 11 -0.24 -10.41 16.35
C VAL A 11 -0.54 -10.60 17.84
N SER A 12 -0.82 -11.84 18.26
CA SER A 12 -1.04 -12.18 19.67
C SER A 12 0.20 -11.89 20.54
N ASP A 13 1.41 -12.23 20.06
CA ASP A 13 2.67 -11.94 20.73
C ASP A 13 2.91 -10.43 20.86
N ALA A 14 2.61 -9.66 19.82
CA ALA A 14 2.69 -8.21 19.85
C ALA A 14 1.71 -7.59 20.87
N LEU A 15 0.48 -8.10 20.93
CA LEU A 15 -0.53 -7.68 21.92
C LEU A 15 -0.09 -8.03 23.34
N ALA A 16 0.46 -9.23 23.55
CA ALA A 16 1.00 -9.64 24.84
C ALA A 16 2.19 -8.76 25.28
N ALA A 17 3.06 -8.38 24.35
CA ALA A 17 4.16 -7.45 24.60
C ALA A 17 3.64 -6.05 24.96
N ALA A 18 2.64 -5.53 24.25
CA ALA A 18 2.01 -4.24 24.55
C ALA A 18 1.39 -4.22 25.96
N GLY A 19 0.71 -5.31 26.36
CA GLY A 19 0.14 -5.48 27.69
C GLY A 19 1.19 -5.44 28.81
N LYS A 20 2.36 -6.06 28.61
CA LYS A 20 3.49 -5.98 29.58
C LYS A 20 3.97 -4.55 29.81
N CYS A 21 3.92 -3.72 28.77
CA CYS A 21 4.32 -2.32 28.82
C CYS A 21 3.19 -1.37 29.23
N LYS A 22 1.98 -1.88 29.49
CA LYS A 22 0.77 -1.07 29.76
C LYS A 22 0.49 -0.03 28.66
N ALA A 23 0.85 -0.35 27.42
CA ALA A 23 0.55 0.51 26.29
C ALA A 23 -0.95 0.42 25.96
N GLY A 24 -1.56 1.54 25.57
CA GLY A 24 -2.92 1.55 25.05
C GLY A 24 -2.97 0.87 23.68
N VAL A 25 -3.95 -0.01 23.48
CA VAL A 25 -4.09 -0.83 22.28
C VAL A 25 -5.41 -0.52 21.58
N ILE A 26 -5.32 -0.07 20.33
CA ILE A 26 -6.46 0.07 19.43
C ILE A 26 -6.32 -0.97 18.32
N ALA A 27 -7.28 -1.88 18.22
CA ALA A 27 -7.37 -2.82 17.12
C ALA A 27 -8.22 -2.24 15.98
N THR A 28 -7.85 -2.52 14.74
CA THR A 28 -8.65 -2.21 13.55
C THR A 28 -8.93 -3.52 12.81
N THR A 29 -10.20 -3.82 12.50
CA THR A 29 -10.60 -5.10 11.91
C THR A 29 -11.85 -4.95 11.03
N ILE A 30 -12.00 -5.83 10.04
CA ILE A 30 -13.20 -5.93 9.17
C ILE A 30 -14.19 -6.98 9.70
N GLU A 31 -13.73 -7.86 10.60
CA GLU A 31 -14.54 -8.91 11.19
C GLU A 31 -15.14 -8.47 12.52
N ASN A 32 -16.44 -8.76 12.69
CA ASN A 32 -17.09 -8.76 14.00
C ASN A 32 -16.70 -9.98 14.85
N GLU A 33 -15.86 -10.86 14.30
CA GLU A 33 -15.47 -12.08 14.97
C GLU A 33 -14.75 -11.75 16.27
N LYS A 34 -15.03 -12.57 17.29
CA LYS A 34 -14.49 -12.48 18.64
C LYS A 34 -13.00 -12.83 18.65
N THR A 35 -12.19 -12.25 17.76
CA THR A 35 -10.74 -12.25 17.92
C THR A 35 -10.46 -11.70 19.31
N GLU A 36 -9.75 -12.51 20.07
CA GLU A 36 -9.63 -12.50 21.53
C GLU A 36 -9.63 -11.07 22.11
N ARG A 37 -10.82 -10.61 22.52
CA ARG A 37 -11.10 -9.27 23.06
C ARG A 37 -10.42 -8.98 24.40
N THR A 38 -9.50 -9.83 24.84
CA THR A 38 -8.94 -9.81 26.18
C THR A 38 -7.76 -8.85 26.33
N SER A 39 -7.20 -8.31 25.24
CA SER A 39 -6.00 -7.45 25.28
C SER A 39 -6.11 -6.11 24.54
N THR A 40 -7.30 -5.73 24.04
CA THR A 40 -7.52 -4.47 23.31
C THR A 40 -8.37 -3.49 24.10
N ASP A 41 -7.96 -2.20 24.16
CA ASP A 41 -8.73 -1.16 24.85
C ASP A 41 -9.89 -0.64 24.00
N LYS A 42 -9.66 -0.56 22.68
CA LYS A 42 -10.68 -0.15 21.71
C LYS A 42 -10.57 -0.98 20.44
N THR A 43 -11.70 -1.18 19.78
CA THR A 43 -11.77 -1.84 18.48
C THR A 43 -12.49 -0.92 17.48
N LEU A 44 -11.81 -0.59 16.40
CA LEU A 44 -12.36 0.09 15.23
C LEU A 44 -12.80 -0.97 14.21
N ILE A 45 -14.11 -1.08 14.00
CA ILE A 45 -14.70 -2.03 13.06
C ILE A 45 -14.88 -1.33 11.73
N LEU A 46 -14.22 -1.83 10.71
CA LEU A 46 -14.26 -1.31 9.35
C LEU A 46 -15.41 -1.92 8.56
N PRO A 47 -16.01 -1.18 7.61
CA PRO A 47 -17.07 -1.71 6.77
C PRO A 47 -16.54 -2.84 5.89
N LYS A 48 -17.33 -3.90 5.67
CA LYS A 48 -16.97 -4.93 4.69
C LYS A 48 -16.96 -4.34 3.28
N THR A 49 -15.92 -4.65 2.51
CA THR A 49 -15.80 -4.19 1.12
C THR A 49 -15.94 -5.35 0.15
N SER A 50 -16.54 -5.11 -1.02
CA SER A 50 -16.64 -6.10 -2.11
C SER A 50 -15.33 -6.30 -2.89
N GLY A 51 -14.36 -5.40 -2.73
CA GLY A 51 -13.09 -5.38 -3.46
C GLY A 51 -12.04 -6.39 -3.01
N LYS A 52 -12.41 -7.39 -2.19
CA LYS A 52 -11.50 -8.37 -1.57
C LYS A 52 -10.25 -7.68 -0.98
N GLU A 53 -9.06 -8.25 -1.17
CA GLU A 53 -7.82 -7.78 -0.55
C GLU A 53 -7.48 -6.32 -0.90
N VAL A 54 -7.80 -5.87 -2.13
CA VAL A 54 -7.58 -4.48 -2.55
C VAL A 54 -8.53 -3.54 -1.83
N GLY A 55 -9.81 -3.91 -1.74
CA GLY A 55 -10.81 -3.14 -1.00
C GLY A 55 -10.46 -3.05 0.48
N GLU A 56 -10.01 -4.15 1.08
CA GLU A 56 -9.58 -4.21 2.47
C GLU A 56 -8.36 -3.31 2.72
N PHE A 57 -7.33 -3.40 1.88
CA PHE A 57 -6.15 -2.54 1.95
C PHE A 57 -6.53 -1.05 1.92
N ILE A 58 -7.36 -0.63 0.96
CA ILE A 58 -7.81 0.76 0.83
C ILE A 58 -8.58 1.19 2.08
N ASN A 59 -9.46 0.33 2.58
CA ASN A 59 -10.28 0.61 3.76
C ASN A 59 -9.42 0.80 5.02
N PHE A 60 -8.40 -0.04 5.22
CA PHE A 60 -7.43 0.13 6.30
C PHE A 60 -6.63 1.43 6.20
N GLN A 61 -6.16 1.78 5.00
CA GLN A 61 -5.43 3.04 4.78
C GLN A 61 -6.31 4.26 5.13
N ILE A 62 -7.56 4.28 4.64
CA ILE A 62 -8.52 5.35 4.92
C ILE A 62 -8.80 5.44 6.42
N ALA A 63 -9.02 4.30 7.09
CA ALA A 63 -9.30 4.26 8.52
C ALA A 63 -8.16 4.86 9.35
N LEU A 64 -6.91 4.53 9.02
CA LEU A 64 -5.73 5.06 9.71
C LEU A 64 -5.56 6.57 9.45
N MET A 65 -5.81 7.05 8.23
CA MET A 65 -5.78 8.48 7.90
C MET A 65 -6.85 9.25 8.68
N LEU A 66 -8.08 8.74 8.72
CA LEU A 66 -9.18 9.36 9.48
C LEU A 66 -8.92 9.37 10.98
N LEU A 67 -8.32 8.31 11.52
CA LEU A 67 -7.90 8.27 12.92
C LEU A 67 -6.82 9.30 13.23
N ALA A 68 -5.84 9.46 12.33
CA ALA A 68 -4.79 10.48 12.48
C ALA A 68 -5.39 11.90 12.47
N LEU A 69 -6.34 12.17 11.58
CA LEU A 69 -7.07 13.45 11.56
C LEU A 69 -7.83 13.69 12.87
N GLU A 70 -8.51 12.67 13.39
CA GLU A 70 -9.25 12.80 14.64
C GLU A 70 -8.34 13.02 15.85
N ILE A 71 -7.18 12.37 15.88
CA ILE A 71 -6.14 12.62 16.88
C ILE A 71 -5.64 14.06 16.77
N GLY A 72 -5.31 14.54 15.57
CA GLY A 72 -4.85 15.91 15.35
C GLY A 72 -5.88 16.95 15.79
N ARG A 73 -7.15 16.74 15.41
CA ARG A 73 -8.29 17.57 15.78
C ARG A 73 -8.50 17.62 17.29
N SER A 74 -8.49 16.45 17.94
CA SER A 74 -8.66 16.33 19.40
C SER A 74 -7.54 16.99 20.21
N ASN A 75 -6.35 17.14 19.60
CA ASN A 75 -5.20 17.81 20.20
C ASN A 75 -5.06 19.28 19.74
N CYS A 76 -6.05 19.83 19.05
CA CYS A 76 -6.04 21.20 18.51
C CYS A 76 -4.84 21.50 17.58
N LEU A 77 -4.29 20.48 16.91
CA LEU A 77 -3.18 20.63 15.96
C LEU A 77 -3.67 21.00 14.55
N ILE A 78 -4.92 20.67 14.24
CA ILE A 78 -5.61 20.97 12.99
C ILE A 78 -7.03 21.42 13.31
N SER A 79 -7.51 22.43 12.59
CA SER A 79 -8.86 22.97 12.75
C SER A 79 -9.93 22.07 12.13
N ASP A 80 -11.19 22.25 12.54
CA ASP A 80 -12.32 21.52 11.96
C ASP A 80 -12.46 21.81 10.45
N ASP A 81 -12.14 23.03 10.00
CA ASP A 81 -12.14 23.41 8.58
C ASP A 81 -11.03 22.69 7.79
N GLU A 82 -9.82 22.57 8.36
CA GLU A 82 -8.74 21.79 7.75
C GLU A 82 -9.08 20.29 7.69
N VAL A 83 -9.66 19.73 8.75
CA VAL A 83 -10.14 18.33 8.75
C VAL A 83 -11.15 18.09 7.64
N LYS A 84 -12.08 19.03 7.44
CA LYS A 84 -13.07 18.95 6.38
C LYS A 84 -12.40 19.01 5.00
N SER A 85 -11.53 20.00 4.78
CA SER A 85 -10.80 20.15 3.51
C SER A 85 -10.02 18.89 3.15
N ILE A 86 -9.29 18.29 4.11
CA ILE A 86 -8.52 17.07 3.85
C ILE A 86 -9.44 15.90 3.49
N LYS A 87 -10.60 15.77 4.14
CA LYS A 87 -11.58 14.71 3.81
C LYS A 87 -12.17 14.88 2.41
N ASP A 88 -12.41 16.13 2.00
CA ASP A 88 -12.90 16.45 0.66
C ASP A 88 -11.81 16.07 -0.38
N ASP A 89 -10.55 16.48 -0.16
CA ASP A 89 -9.41 16.12 -1.01
C ASP A 89 -9.20 14.60 -1.11
N MET A 90 -9.30 13.87 0.01
CA MET A 90 -9.22 12.41 0.05
C MET A 90 -10.31 11.77 -0.82
N SER A 91 -11.53 12.31 -0.76
CA SER A 91 -12.67 11.78 -1.52
C SER A 91 -12.50 12.00 -3.02
N GLU A 92 -12.08 13.21 -3.41
CA GLU A 92 -11.78 13.54 -4.81
C GLU A 92 -10.64 12.70 -5.39
N TYR A 93 -9.58 12.48 -4.61
CA TYR A 93 -8.47 11.61 -4.99
C TYR A 93 -8.92 10.18 -5.24
N LEU A 94 -9.71 9.59 -4.33
CA LEU A 94 -10.21 8.22 -4.48
C LEU A 94 -11.09 8.05 -5.72
N ILE A 95 -11.97 9.02 -6.01
CA ILE A 95 -12.78 9.03 -7.23
C ILE A 95 -11.88 9.07 -8.47
N SER A 96 -10.90 9.97 -8.48
CA SER A 96 -9.96 10.11 -9.60
C SER A 96 -9.15 8.83 -9.83
N CYS A 97 -8.73 8.13 -8.77
CA CYS A 97 -8.04 6.84 -8.89
C CYS A 97 -8.93 5.75 -9.49
N CYS A 98 -10.18 5.67 -9.07
CA CYS A 98 -11.14 4.70 -9.62
C CYS A 98 -11.37 4.94 -11.12
N GLU A 99 -11.57 6.19 -11.53
CA GLU A 99 -11.73 6.57 -12.94
C GLU A 99 -10.47 6.28 -13.74
N ALA A 100 -9.29 6.62 -13.21
CA ALA A 100 -8.02 6.33 -13.86
C ALA A 100 -7.80 4.82 -14.03
N ALA A 101 -8.13 4.00 -13.03
CA ALA A 101 -8.00 2.54 -13.12
C ALA A 101 -8.89 1.96 -14.23
N LEU A 102 -10.15 2.38 -14.30
CA LEU A 102 -11.10 1.94 -15.33
C LEU A 102 -10.65 2.36 -16.74
N ASN A 103 -10.12 3.56 -16.89
CA ASN A 103 -9.67 4.09 -18.18
C ASN A 103 -8.35 3.50 -18.69
N GLN A 104 -7.62 2.74 -17.85
CA GLN A 104 -6.32 2.16 -18.21
C GLN A 104 -6.36 0.63 -18.34
N GLU A 105 -7.52 -0.01 -18.09
CA GLU A 105 -7.66 -1.47 -18.06
C GLU A 105 -7.11 -2.13 -19.34
N GLU A 106 -7.53 -1.69 -20.53
CA GLU A 106 -7.05 -2.26 -21.80
C GLU A 106 -5.54 -2.12 -22.01
N LYS A 107 -4.96 -0.99 -21.58
CA LYS A 107 -3.51 -0.74 -21.68
C LYS A 107 -2.72 -1.62 -20.72
N ILE A 108 -3.22 -1.79 -19.50
CA ILE A 108 -2.62 -2.68 -18.50
C ILE A 108 -2.67 -4.12 -19.01
N ASP A 109 -3.81 -4.56 -19.55
CA ASP A 109 -3.97 -5.90 -20.12
C ASP A 109 -3.00 -6.17 -21.28
N SER A 110 -2.84 -5.20 -22.18
CA SER A 110 -1.88 -5.30 -23.28
C SER A 110 -0.44 -5.38 -22.76
N PHE A 111 -0.08 -4.53 -21.81
CA PHE A 111 1.25 -4.53 -21.19
C PHE A 111 1.57 -5.87 -20.50
N ILE A 112 0.62 -6.42 -19.74
CA ILE A 112 0.82 -7.70 -19.05
C ILE A 112 1.02 -8.85 -20.05
N LYS A 113 0.27 -8.87 -21.15
CA LYS A 113 0.43 -9.88 -22.20
C LYS A 113 1.82 -9.84 -22.83
N GLU A 114 2.34 -8.64 -23.10
CA GLU A 114 3.69 -8.47 -23.65
C GLU A 114 4.78 -8.79 -22.62
N ALA A 115 4.61 -8.33 -21.38
CA ALA A 115 5.55 -8.58 -20.29
C ALA A 115 5.71 -10.07 -20.01
N LYS A 116 4.61 -10.84 -19.93
CA LYS A 116 4.65 -12.30 -19.69
C LYS A 116 5.43 -13.09 -20.76
N ILE A 117 5.55 -12.56 -21.98
CA ILE A 117 6.31 -13.20 -23.05
C ILE A 117 7.82 -12.97 -22.88
N ARG A 118 8.20 -11.85 -22.24
CA ARG A 118 9.57 -11.34 -22.22
C ARG A 118 10.25 -11.45 -20.87
N THR A 119 9.49 -11.40 -19.78
CA THR A 119 10.02 -11.29 -18.42
C THR A 119 9.61 -12.50 -17.59
N ASN A 120 10.55 -13.00 -16.81
CA ASN A 120 10.34 -14.12 -15.90
C ASN A 120 10.02 -13.66 -14.47
N ASN A 121 10.35 -12.40 -14.17
CA ASN A 121 10.25 -11.77 -12.85
C ASN A 121 9.66 -10.36 -12.98
N LEU A 122 9.14 -9.82 -11.88
CA LEU A 122 8.66 -8.45 -11.77
C LEU A 122 9.34 -7.69 -10.64
N GLU A 123 9.54 -6.40 -10.84
CA GLU A 123 10.07 -5.49 -9.82
C GLU A 123 9.05 -4.39 -9.56
N MET A 124 8.61 -4.25 -8.31
CA MET A 124 7.71 -3.19 -7.90
C MET A 124 8.55 -2.09 -7.25
N ILE A 125 8.50 -0.89 -7.82
CA ILE A 125 9.38 0.22 -7.44
C ILE A 125 8.56 1.43 -7.01
N GLY A 126 8.93 2.07 -5.92
CA GLY A 126 8.36 3.36 -5.53
C GLY A 126 9.15 4.02 -4.40
N THR A 127 8.66 5.14 -3.89
CA THR A 127 9.36 5.90 -2.85
C THR A 127 8.39 6.55 -1.89
N GLY A 128 8.79 6.71 -0.63
CA GLY A 128 8.02 7.43 0.39
C GLY A 128 6.58 6.92 0.51
N PRO A 129 5.56 7.78 0.34
CA PRO A 129 4.14 7.38 0.48
C PRO A 129 3.71 6.25 -0.47
N ASP A 130 4.38 6.08 -1.61
CA ASP A 130 4.03 5.06 -2.60
C ASP A 130 4.39 3.64 -2.13
N MET A 131 5.28 3.49 -1.15
CA MET A 131 5.79 2.19 -0.72
C MET A 131 4.69 1.23 -0.25
N ALA A 132 3.63 1.73 0.39
CA ALA A 132 2.51 0.87 0.81
C ALA A 132 1.82 0.20 -0.38
N VAL A 133 1.65 0.94 -1.48
CA VAL A 133 1.06 0.44 -2.72
C VAL A 133 2.03 -0.52 -3.42
N VAL A 134 3.33 -0.22 -3.43
CA VAL A 134 4.38 -1.10 -3.98
C VAL A 134 4.36 -2.47 -3.30
N TRP A 135 4.29 -2.50 -1.97
CA TRP A 135 4.19 -3.73 -1.19
C TRP A 135 2.92 -4.53 -1.52
N MET A 136 1.78 -3.83 -1.62
CA MET A 136 0.51 -4.46 -2.00
C MET A 136 0.56 -5.03 -3.42
N ALA A 137 1.09 -4.28 -4.38
CA ALA A 137 1.26 -4.71 -5.77
C ALA A 137 2.15 -5.95 -5.88
N ARG A 138 3.27 -5.99 -5.14
CA ARG A 138 4.14 -7.17 -5.07
C ARG A 138 3.40 -8.39 -4.55
N ASN A 139 2.63 -8.23 -3.48
CA ASN A 139 1.85 -9.30 -2.87
C ASN A 139 0.77 -9.84 -3.83
N LEU A 140 0.04 -8.95 -4.52
CA LEU A 140 -0.95 -9.33 -5.54
C LEU A 140 -0.29 -10.00 -6.74
N GLY A 141 0.81 -9.44 -7.24
CA GLY A 141 1.58 -10.00 -8.36
C GLY A 141 2.05 -11.42 -8.04
N TYR A 142 2.64 -11.63 -6.86
CA TYR A 142 3.06 -12.97 -6.44
C TYR A 142 1.87 -13.94 -6.37
N LYS A 143 0.76 -13.52 -5.72
CA LYS A 143 -0.42 -14.36 -5.50
C LYS A 143 -1.14 -14.75 -6.80
N HIS A 144 -1.28 -13.82 -7.74
CA HIS A 144 -2.11 -14.01 -8.93
C HIS A 144 -1.33 -14.36 -10.20
N ILE A 145 -0.07 -13.93 -10.30
CA ILE A 145 0.79 -14.19 -11.46
C ILE A 145 1.71 -15.38 -11.19
N GLY A 146 2.09 -15.62 -9.93
CA GLY A 146 2.95 -16.75 -9.55
C GLY A 146 4.42 -16.57 -9.97
N THR A 147 4.85 -15.33 -10.18
CA THR A 147 6.23 -14.98 -10.52
C THR A 147 6.96 -14.36 -9.32
N VAL A 148 8.30 -14.37 -9.36
CA VAL A 148 9.10 -13.65 -8.37
C VAL A 148 8.84 -12.16 -8.53
N CYS A 149 8.37 -11.54 -7.45
CA CYS A 149 8.12 -10.10 -7.37
C CYS A 149 8.96 -9.49 -6.25
N THR A 150 9.81 -8.51 -6.58
CA THR A 150 10.59 -7.72 -5.61
C THR A 150 9.87 -6.42 -5.23
N VAL A 151 10.26 -5.85 -4.10
CA VAL A 151 9.87 -4.50 -3.67
C VAL A 151 11.15 -3.73 -3.47
N GLU A 152 11.30 -2.63 -4.20
CA GLU A 152 12.48 -1.78 -4.10
C GLU A 152 12.08 -0.34 -3.88
N GLU A 153 12.81 0.34 -3.00
CA GLU A 153 12.77 1.80 -2.95
C GLU A 153 13.50 2.33 -4.20
N THR A 154 13.00 3.40 -4.82
CA THR A 154 13.49 3.87 -6.11
C THR A 154 15.00 4.17 -6.13
N GLU A 155 15.61 4.67 -5.06
CA GLU A 155 17.05 4.90 -4.96
C GLU A 155 17.81 3.58 -4.76
N ASP A 156 17.35 2.71 -3.87
CA ASP A 156 17.96 1.39 -3.67
C ASP A 156 17.95 0.56 -4.96
N TRP A 157 16.86 0.65 -5.74
CA TRP A 157 16.75 0.02 -7.04
C TRP A 157 17.85 0.48 -8.02
N LEU A 158 18.25 1.76 -7.98
CA LEU A 158 19.36 2.25 -8.80
C LEU A 158 20.71 1.68 -8.38
N HIS A 159 20.89 1.41 -7.08
CA HIS A 159 22.16 0.91 -6.56
C HIS A 159 22.34 -0.59 -6.79
N VAL A 160 21.24 -1.35 -6.82
CA VAL A 160 21.29 -2.82 -6.85
C VAL A 160 20.78 -3.38 -8.17
N ASN A 161 19.61 -2.92 -8.63
CA ASN A 161 18.88 -3.62 -9.69
C ASN A 161 19.11 -3.01 -11.07
N PHE A 162 19.44 -1.71 -11.14
CA PHE A 162 19.82 -1.03 -12.38
C PHE A 162 21.06 -1.63 -13.05
N LEU A 163 21.96 -2.24 -12.26
CA LEU A 163 23.20 -2.87 -12.75
C LEU A 163 23.08 -4.41 -12.90
N GLN A 164 21.85 -4.96 -12.90
CA GLN A 164 21.65 -6.37 -13.13
C GLN A 164 22.22 -6.82 -14.49
N LEU A 165 22.80 -8.02 -14.52
CA LEU A 165 23.43 -8.58 -15.71
C LEU A 165 22.44 -8.99 -16.81
N GLU A 166 21.19 -9.29 -16.43
CA GLU A 166 20.14 -9.78 -17.33
C GLU A 166 18.83 -8.98 -17.13
N PRO A 167 18.84 -7.65 -17.37
CA PRO A 167 17.71 -6.77 -17.10
C PRO A 167 16.46 -7.13 -17.92
N GLU A 168 16.62 -7.75 -19.08
CA GLU A 168 15.52 -8.20 -19.93
C GLU A 168 14.63 -9.27 -19.28
N LYS A 169 15.11 -9.96 -18.24
CA LYS A 169 14.33 -10.96 -17.50
C LYS A 169 13.33 -10.33 -16.52
N TYR A 170 13.40 -9.01 -16.29
CA TYR A 170 12.64 -8.31 -15.28
C TYR A 170 11.68 -7.29 -15.91
N GLY A 171 10.42 -7.33 -15.48
CA GLY A 171 9.43 -6.30 -15.78
C GLY A 171 9.34 -5.32 -14.62
N SER A 172 9.78 -4.08 -14.82
CA SER A 172 9.72 -3.05 -13.77
C SER A 172 8.39 -2.30 -13.82
N VAL A 173 7.69 -2.25 -12.68
CA VAL A 173 6.46 -1.49 -12.47
C VAL A 173 6.76 -0.41 -11.44
N MET A 174 6.76 0.85 -11.89
CA MET A 174 7.11 1.99 -11.07
C MET A 174 5.88 2.80 -10.70
N PHE A 175 5.70 3.04 -9.41
CA PHE A 175 4.62 3.85 -8.83
C PHE A 175 5.14 5.26 -8.58
N ILE A 176 4.46 6.26 -9.15
CA ILE A 176 4.86 7.67 -9.09
C ILE A 176 3.62 8.52 -8.83
N SER A 177 3.27 8.73 -7.56
CA SER A 177 2.14 9.62 -7.23
C SER A 177 2.53 11.09 -7.41
N GLY A 178 1.66 11.88 -8.04
CA GLY A 178 1.94 13.29 -8.34
C GLY A 178 2.10 14.18 -7.10
N ASN A 179 1.54 13.78 -5.96
CA ASN A 179 1.67 14.45 -4.67
C ASN A 179 2.90 13.99 -3.86
N ASN A 180 3.68 13.05 -4.38
CA ASN A 180 4.90 12.58 -3.72
C ASN A 180 6.01 13.64 -3.91
N PRO A 181 6.63 14.17 -2.83
CA PRO A 181 7.74 15.13 -2.96
C PRO A 181 8.92 14.61 -3.78
N SER A 182 9.05 13.28 -3.91
CA SER A 182 10.10 12.62 -4.68
C SER A 182 9.64 12.20 -6.08
N ALA A 183 8.46 12.63 -6.54
CA ALA A 183 7.89 12.25 -7.84
C ALA A 183 8.75 12.68 -9.03
N GLU A 184 9.30 13.89 -8.98
CA GLU A 184 10.16 14.43 -10.04
C GLU A 184 11.42 13.55 -10.20
N ARG A 185 12.14 13.31 -9.11
CA ARG A 185 13.32 12.43 -9.10
C ARG A 185 12.99 11.02 -9.56
N THR A 186 11.88 10.46 -9.12
CA THR A 186 11.43 9.13 -9.55
C THR A 186 11.12 9.10 -11.06
N SER A 187 10.54 10.18 -11.58
CA SER A 187 10.25 10.32 -13.02
C SER A 187 11.52 10.46 -13.87
N GLU A 188 12.54 11.14 -13.37
CA GLU A 188 13.86 11.21 -14.02
C GLU A 188 14.47 9.80 -14.13
N ARG A 189 14.42 9.03 -13.04
CA ARG A 189 14.93 7.65 -13.00
C ARG A 189 14.18 6.73 -13.96
N ARG A 190 12.85 6.86 -14.07
CA ARG A 190 12.05 6.18 -15.09
C ARG A 190 12.55 6.45 -16.51
N ASN A 191 13.07 7.65 -16.81
CA ASN A 191 13.59 7.95 -18.14
C ASN A 191 14.93 7.26 -18.43
N MET A 192 15.67 6.84 -17.39
CA MET A 192 16.90 6.05 -17.55
C MET A 192 16.61 4.61 -18.00
N LEU A 193 15.44 4.06 -17.67
CA LEU A 193 14.96 2.74 -18.12
C LEU A 193 14.64 2.67 -19.63
N ARG A 194 14.51 3.80 -20.32
CA ARG A 194 14.12 3.88 -21.74
C ARG A 194 15.30 3.95 -22.71
N LYS A 195 16.53 3.89 -22.21
CA LYS A 195 17.76 3.88 -23.02
C LYS A 195 18.33 2.47 -23.08
#